data_AF-A0A2A2LXF4-F1
#
_entry.id   AF-A0A2A2LXF4-F1
#
_cell.length_a   1.000
_cell.length_b   1.000
_cell.length_c   1.000
_cell.angle_alpha   90.00
_cell.angle_beta   90.00
_cell.angle_gamma   90.00
#
_symmetry.space_group_name_H-M   'P 1'
#
loop_
_entity.id
_entity.type
_entity.pdbx_description
1 polymer ?
#
loop_
_entity_poly.entity_id
_entity_poly.type
_entity_poly.pdbx_seq_one_letter_code
_entity_poly.pdbx_strand_id
1 'polypeptide(L)'
;MTVFNATPLDARRCSMALSKLLILVNQGETIGQMEATGIFMTMSNLWQSDDPVLRRLVYLAIKEMSSFISSISIVTNSLIKSMMEQSDFCSASAIRAVCSIVDASTLKSIEQHMKKAIRDENPVIASVALVSTLHLFRTIPAQHEIREWAPEIRHALFHSPSHLVQFHALALLAKIDSFDSSTFSKISQKIKDNRKKSPIAMCLLIRLAAKLIRQNQGCDNTALYEFLKSCLSSMSSEQVVLETASALFDLTDLASTSRYDLSAAVSYLQIFLSSPNSIHRFAALKILFKAAEKDPTLVAECNADLEILISDSNRTIVAMAIKILLKTNSERMVDRFIDLIQGSQHRSARLFGQDIGSNEDGKGEIPNRTIEIVGPTKLNNDKIEMVSVKAEIRETGELDLNDIGNEMADENLDREMEDKIRRISELINGNFDAESGEICESETSGSVKSYRDARSKKKKGQNVKRVQKKVKKMARDPNAPKRPLSAFMYWLIENRHLLKEEGDEVKDISRKASEAWKVLPDHIKEQYNQKVEQEKERYYAEMKDYKDSGRKAKFEMTQMATPRIKKAKPTKKKI
;
A
#
# COMPACT_ATOMS: atom_id res chain seq x y z
N MET A 1 31.69 1.73 -16.06
CA MET A 1 31.93 2.44 -17.33
C MET A 1 32.35 1.51 -18.45
N THR A 2 33.44 0.74 -18.33
CA THR A 2 33.90 -0.23 -19.35
C THR A 2 32.85 -1.27 -19.74
N VAL A 3 32.04 -1.71 -18.77
CA VAL A 3 30.95 -2.69 -18.97
C VAL A 3 29.86 -2.19 -19.93
N PHE A 4 29.60 -0.89 -20.00
CA PHE A 4 28.54 -0.32 -20.85
C PHE A 4 28.93 -0.19 -22.32
N ASN A 5 30.23 -0.18 -22.61
CA ASN A 5 30.77 -0.10 -23.98
C ASN A 5 31.17 -1.48 -24.55
N ALA A 6 30.94 -2.56 -23.80
CA ALA A 6 31.28 -3.91 -24.25
C ALA A 6 30.33 -4.38 -25.37
N THR A 7 30.91 -4.92 -26.44
CA THR A 7 30.18 -5.59 -27.53
C THR A 7 30.56 -7.08 -27.56
N PRO A 8 29.63 -8.02 -27.29
CA PRO A 8 28.20 -7.85 -27.05
C PRO A 8 27.87 -7.34 -25.63
N LEU A 9 26.75 -6.61 -25.52
CA LEU A 9 26.26 -6.09 -24.24
C LEU A 9 25.79 -7.22 -23.32
N ASP A 10 26.40 -7.34 -22.13
CA ASP A 10 25.91 -8.23 -21.06
C ASP A 10 24.89 -7.49 -20.19
N ALA A 11 23.61 -7.72 -20.47
CA ALA A 11 22.51 -7.03 -19.78
C ALA A 11 22.53 -7.22 -18.26
N ARG A 12 23.00 -8.38 -17.75
CA ARG A 12 23.03 -8.66 -16.31
C ARG A 12 24.12 -7.84 -15.62
N ARG A 13 25.32 -7.80 -16.19
CA ARG A 13 26.43 -6.99 -15.66
C ARG A 13 26.12 -5.51 -15.76
N CYS A 14 25.55 -5.05 -16.87
CA CYS A 14 25.12 -3.67 -17.02
C CYS A 14 24.05 -3.29 -15.99
N SER A 15 23.06 -4.15 -15.75
CA SER A 15 22.02 -3.90 -14.73
C SER A 15 22.60 -3.81 -13.32
N MET A 16 23.57 -4.67 -12.97
CA MET A 16 24.25 -4.61 -11.67
C MET A 16 25.04 -3.31 -11.51
N ALA A 17 25.81 -2.91 -12.52
CA ALA A 17 26.58 -1.67 -12.49
C ALA A 17 25.66 -0.44 -12.39
N LEU A 18 24.57 -0.41 -13.15
CA LEU A 18 23.61 0.69 -13.12
C LEU A 18 22.84 0.75 -11.79
N SER A 19 22.51 -0.41 -11.20
CA SER A 19 21.88 -0.47 -9.87
C SER A 19 22.81 0.06 -8.78
N LYS A 20 24.11 -0.26 -8.85
CA LYS A 20 25.10 0.30 -7.91
C LYS A 20 25.19 1.82 -8.04
N LEU A 21 25.29 2.34 -9.27
CA LEU A 21 25.29 3.79 -9.50
C LEU A 21 24.06 4.47 -8.89
N LEU A 22 22.87 3.90 -9.12
CA LEU A 22 21.62 4.43 -8.58
C LEU A 22 21.58 4.43 -7.05
N ILE A 23 22.17 3.41 -6.41
CA ILE A 23 22.28 3.36 -4.95
C ILE A 23 23.18 4.48 -4.44
N LEU A 24 24.33 4.72 -5.09
CA LEU A 24 25.25 5.80 -4.70
C LEU A 24 24.59 7.17 -4.82
N VAL A 25 23.89 7.43 -5.93
CA VAL A 25 23.12 8.67 -6.12
C VAL A 25 22.05 8.83 -5.03
N ASN A 26 21.34 7.74 -4.69
CA ASN A 26 20.31 7.78 -3.66
C ASN A 26 20.86 7.90 -2.23
N GLN A 27 22.13 7.56 -2.00
CA GLN A 27 22.83 7.79 -0.74
C GLN A 27 23.32 9.24 -0.59
N GLY A 28 23.13 10.08 -1.61
CA GLY A 28 23.51 11.49 -1.59
C GLY A 28 24.96 11.75 -2.01
N GLU A 29 25.66 10.78 -2.60
CA GLU A 29 27.00 11.02 -3.16
C GLU A 29 26.92 12.00 -4.33
N THR A 30 27.73 13.06 -4.28
CA THR A 30 27.79 14.07 -5.33
C THR A 30 28.64 13.58 -6.49
N ILE A 31 28.05 13.45 -7.67
CA ILE A 31 28.78 13.13 -8.90
C ILE A 31 29.14 14.44 -9.60
N GLY A 32 30.41 14.64 -9.94
CA GLY A 32 30.84 15.82 -10.69
C GLY A 32 30.19 15.89 -12.08
N GLN A 33 29.91 17.10 -12.60
CA GLN A 33 29.21 17.28 -13.88
C GLN A 33 29.90 16.59 -15.08
N MET A 34 31.24 16.59 -15.11
CA MET A 34 32.01 15.90 -16.16
C MET A 34 31.86 14.39 -16.08
N GLU A 35 31.89 13.82 -14.87
CA GLU A 35 31.71 12.39 -14.64
C GLU A 35 30.27 11.96 -14.94
N ALA A 36 29.29 12.75 -14.49
CA ALA A 36 27.88 12.53 -14.76
C ALA A 36 27.60 12.51 -16.28
N THR A 37 28.18 13.44 -17.02
CA THR A 37 28.06 13.49 -18.48
C THR A 37 28.73 12.28 -19.14
N GLY A 38 29.92 11.86 -18.67
CA GLY A 38 30.58 10.65 -19.15
C GLY A 38 29.75 9.39 -18.89
N ILE A 39 29.23 9.22 -17.68
CA ILE A 39 28.34 8.13 -17.28
C ILE A 39 27.10 8.11 -18.18
N PHE A 40 26.47 9.27 -18.37
CA PHE A 40 25.29 9.41 -19.22
C PHE A 40 25.56 9.02 -20.68
N MET A 41 26.67 9.48 -21.26
CA MET A 41 27.04 9.14 -22.64
C MET A 41 27.28 7.63 -22.80
N THR A 42 27.95 6.98 -21.85
CA THR A 42 28.11 5.52 -21.89
C THR A 42 26.80 4.77 -21.64
N MET A 43 25.92 5.30 -20.81
CA MET A 43 24.59 4.73 -20.56
C MET A 43 23.70 4.80 -21.81
N SER A 44 23.87 5.79 -22.68
CA SER A 44 23.10 5.91 -23.92
C SER A 44 23.26 4.69 -24.85
N ASN A 45 24.41 4.01 -24.82
CA ASN A 45 24.67 2.77 -25.56
C ASN A 45 23.78 1.60 -25.07
N LEU A 46 23.33 1.64 -23.81
CA LEU A 46 22.49 0.60 -23.22
C LEU A 46 21.07 0.58 -23.81
N TRP A 47 20.66 1.66 -24.51
CA TRP A 47 19.37 1.74 -25.20
C TRP A 47 19.18 0.66 -26.27
N GLN A 48 20.28 0.21 -26.86
CA GLN A 48 20.29 -0.82 -27.89
C GLN A 48 19.89 -2.20 -27.36
N SER A 49 19.94 -2.41 -26.04
CA SER A 49 19.54 -3.69 -25.44
C SER A 49 18.03 -3.87 -25.47
N ASP A 50 17.56 -5.06 -25.85
CA ASP A 50 16.14 -5.46 -25.75
C ASP A 50 15.74 -5.97 -24.36
N ASP A 51 16.65 -5.99 -23.38
CA ASP A 51 16.32 -6.46 -22.04
C ASP A 51 15.42 -5.44 -21.29
N PRO A 52 14.20 -5.82 -20.88
CA PRO A 52 13.24 -4.90 -20.28
C PRO A 52 13.64 -4.43 -18.88
N VAL A 53 14.47 -5.18 -18.15
CA VAL A 53 14.96 -4.78 -16.82
C VAL A 53 16.02 -3.71 -16.98
N LEU A 54 16.98 -3.95 -17.88
CA LEU A 54 18.02 -2.97 -18.20
C LEU A 54 17.41 -1.67 -18.73
N ARG A 55 16.45 -1.74 -19.68
CA ARG A 55 15.76 -0.53 -20.19
C ARG A 55 15.08 0.27 -19.07
N ARG A 56 14.40 -0.39 -18.13
CA ARG A 56 13.78 0.28 -16.97
C ARG A 56 14.79 0.97 -16.07
N LEU A 57 15.92 0.32 -15.81
CA LEU A 57 17.00 0.92 -15.03
C LEU A 57 17.62 2.12 -15.76
N VAL A 58 17.74 2.07 -17.08
CA VAL A 58 18.19 3.21 -17.89
C VAL A 58 17.24 4.40 -17.76
N TYR A 59 15.92 4.19 -17.89
CA TYR A 59 14.95 5.28 -17.68
C TYR A 59 15.02 5.89 -16.27
N LEU A 60 15.23 5.04 -15.24
CA LEU A 60 15.37 5.50 -13.87
C LEU A 60 16.65 6.31 -13.69
N ALA A 61 17.77 5.81 -14.22
CA ALA A 61 19.05 6.51 -14.17
C ALA A 61 19.02 7.85 -14.93
N ILE A 62 18.35 7.94 -16.08
CA ILE A 62 18.15 9.23 -16.77
C ILE A 62 17.41 10.23 -15.87
N LYS A 63 16.35 9.78 -15.20
CA LYS A 63 15.53 10.64 -14.33
C LYS A 63 16.30 11.14 -13.11
N GLU A 64 17.07 10.28 -12.46
CA GLU A 64 17.81 10.68 -11.25
C GLU A 64 19.10 11.45 -11.60
N MET A 65 19.69 11.19 -12.77
CA MET A 65 20.87 11.92 -13.23
C MET A 65 20.55 13.25 -13.91
N SER A 66 19.28 13.54 -14.23
CA SER A 66 18.93 14.71 -15.04
C SER A 66 19.29 16.05 -14.43
N SER A 67 19.37 16.12 -13.10
CA SER A 67 19.81 17.31 -12.37
C SER A 67 21.31 17.57 -12.44
N PHE A 68 22.12 16.55 -12.73
CA PHE A 68 23.59 16.64 -12.73
C PHE A 68 24.20 16.86 -14.11
N ILE A 69 23.41 16.73 -15.19
CA ILE A 69 23.88 16.73 -16.58
C ILE A 69 23.54 18.05 -17.25
N SER A 70 24.53 18.69 -17.89
CA SER A 70 24.34 19.95 -18.63
C SER A 70 23.73 19.77 -20.02
N SER A 71 23.97 18.63 -20.69
CA SER A 71 23.58 18.38 -22.08
C SER A 71 22.61 17.20 -22.24
N ILE A 72 21.48 17.25 -21.53
CA ILE A 72 20.51 16.15 -21.52
C ILE A 72 19.73 16.00 -22.84
N SER A 73 19.72 17.04 -23.68
CA SER A 73 18.99 17.09 -24.95
C SER A 73 19.38 15.99 -25.95
N ILE A 74 20.55 15.37 -25.79
CA ILE A 74 21.06 14.29 -26.66
C ILE A 74 20.12 13.08 -26.67
N VAL A 75 19.44 12.80 -25.56
CA VAL A 75 18.63 11.59 -25.39
C VAL A 75 17.14 11.86 -25.62
N THR A 76 16.74 13.12 -25.76
CA THR A 76 15.35 13.54 -25.95
C THR A 76 14.71 12.86 -27.15
N ASN A 77 15.37 12.81 -28.32
CA ASN A 77 14.82 12.15 -29.51
C ASN A 77 14.67 10.64 -29.35
N SER A 78 15.66 10.00 -28.70
CA SER A 78 15.61 8.56 -28.40
C SER A 78 14.46 8.24 -27.44
N LEU A 79 14.28 9.06 -26.40
CA LEU A 79 13.19 8.91 -25.45
C LEU A 79 11.81 9.17 -26.08
N ILE A 80 11.67 10.21 -26.92
CA ILE A 80 10.43 10.47 -27.67
C ILE A 80 10.08 9.26 -28.54
N LYS A 81 11.07 8.67 -29.22
CA LYS A 81 10.86 7.43 -29.99
C LYS A 81 10.35 6.29 -29.12
N SER A 82 10.89 6.12 -27.91
CA SER A 82 10.42 5.05 -27.00
C SER A 82 9.10 5.35 -26.32
N MET A 83 8.64 6.61 -26.25
CA MET A 83 7.24 6.91 -25.90
C MET A 83 6.26 6.34 -26.93
N MET A 84 6.67 6.22 -28.19
CA MET A 84 5.84 5.70 -29.29
C MET A 84 5.90 4.17 -29.43
N GLU A 85 6.73 3.49 -28.65
CA GLU A 85 6.83 2.04 -28.72
C GLU A 85 5.53 1.36 -28.25
N GLN A 86 5.17 0.25 -28.90
CA GLN A 86 3.96 -0.52 -28.60
C GLN A 86 4.02 -1.25 -27.24
N SER A 87 5.12 -1.14 -26.49
CA SER A 87 5.27 -1.83 -25.21
C SER A 87 4.86 -0.93 -24.05
N ASP A 88 3.74 -1.28 -23.42
CA ASP A 88 3.08 -0.49 -22.36
C ASP A 88 3.99 -0.03 -21.22
N PHE A 89 4.94 -0.87 -20.82
CA PHE A 89 5.82 -0.58 -19.68
C PHE A 89 7.01 0.30 -20.04
N CYS A 90 7.54 0.16 -21.26
CA CYS A 90 8.64 1.00 -21.71
C CYS A 90 8.11 2.38 -22.08
N SER A 91 6.95 2.47 -22.75
CA SER A 91 6.31 3.74 -23.08
C SER A 91 5.97 4.54 -21.83
N ALA A 92 5.37 3.91 -20.81
CA ALA A 92 5.09 4.58 -19.53
C ALA A 92 6.37 5.06 -18.81
N SER A 93 7.45 4.27 -18.83
CA SER A 93 8.72 4.68 -18.20
C SER A 93 9.41 5.79 -18.98
N ALA A 94 9.34 5.74 -20.31
CA ALA A 94 9.84 6.76 -21.22
C ALA A 94 9.10 8.09 -21.03
N ILE A 95 7.76 8.08 -20.93
CA ILE A 95 6.98 9.31 -20.68
C ILE A 95 7.46 10.02 -19.41
N ARG A 96 7.68 9.29 -18.30
CA ARG A 96 8.18 9.91 -17.05
C ARG A 96 9.58 10.49 -17.22
N ALA A 97 10.47 9.75 -17.87
CA ALA A 97 11.85 10.17 -18.10
C ALA A 97 11.93 11.36 -19.06
N VAL A 98 11.06 11.45 -20.07
CA VAL A 98 10.95 12.62 -20.95
C VAL A 98 10.47 13.83 -20.17
N CYS A 99 9.39 13.69 -19.41
CA CYS A 99 8.82 14.81 -18.68
C CYS A 99 9.70 15.33 -17.53
N SER A 100 10.73 14.60 -17.09
CA SER A 100 11.72 15.11 -16.14
C SER A 100 12.86 15.89 -16.79
N ILE A 101 13.08 15.75 -18.10
CA ILE A 101 14.19 16.40 -18.83
C ILE A 101 13.74 17.51 -19.77
N VAL A 102 12.43 17.57 -20.08
CA VAL A 102 11.88 18.51 -21.07
C VAL A 102 11.85 19.93 -20.50
N ASP A 103 12.29 20.86 -21.35
CA ASP A 103 12.27 22.31 -21.17
C ASP A 103 11.17 22.95 -22.03
N ALA A 104 11.01 24.28 -21.92
CA ALA A 104 9.99 25.02 -22.67
C ALA A 104 10.17 24.88 -24.19
N SER A 105 11.41 24.78 -24.69
CA SER A 105 11.70 24.67 -26.12
C SER A 105 11.25 23.33 -26.72
N THR A 106 11.41 22.23 -25.97
CA THR A 106 11.06 20.89 -26.44
C THR A 106 9.61 20.49 -26.13
N LEU A 107 8.89 21.24 -25.29
CA LEU A 107 7.50 20.97 -24.92
C LEU A 107 6.58 20.83 -26.14
N LYS A 108 6.74 21.69 -27.16
CA LYS A 108 5.92 21.66 -28.38
C LYS A 108 6.10 20.36 -29.17
N SER A 109 7.31 19.79 -29.16
CA SER A 109 7.63 18.54 -29.87
C SER A 109 6.94 17.32 -29.24
N ILE A 110 6.78 17.32 -27.91
CA ILE A 110 6.17 16.20 -27.17
C ILE A 110 4.64 16.34 -27.05
N GLU A 111 4.08 17.52 -27.33
CA GLU A 111 2.67 17.84 -27.10
C GLU A 111 1.71 16.79 -27.67
N GLN A 112 1.82 16.49 -28.96
CA GLN A 112 0.91 15.53 -29.63
C GLN A 112 1.02 14.12 -29.03
N HIS A 113 2.23 13.74 -28.60
CA HIS A 113 2.50 12.44 -28.01
C HIS A 113 1.87 12.35 -26.62
N MET A 114 1.96 13.43 -25.84
CA MET A 114 1.31 13.53 -24.53
C MET A 114 -0.21 13.55 -24.64
N LYS A 115 -0.79 14.32 -25.57
CA LYS A 115 -2.23 14.34 -25.82
C LYS A 115 -2.77 12.96 -26.20
N LYS A 116 -2.03 12.23 -27.04
CA LYS A 116 -2.36 10.83 -27.38
C LYS A 116 -2.26 9.91 -26.16
N ALA A 117 -1.18 10.01 -25.38
CA ALA A 117 -0.98 9.18 -24.19
C ALA A 117 -2.04 9.43 -23.09
N ILE A 118 -2.54 10.64 -22.93
CA ILE A 118 -3.65 10.96 -22.01
C ILE A 118 -4.95 10.25 -22.41
N ARG A 119 -5.20 10.09 -23.72
CA ARG A 119 -6.39 9.42 -24.26
C ARG A 119 -6.19 7.91 -24.47
N ASP A 120 -5.08 7.35 -24.02
CA ASP A 120 -4.74 5.94 -24.24
C ASP A 120 -5.74 5.01 -23.53
N GLU A 121 -6.06 3.87 -24.16
CA GLU A 121 -6.94 2.85 -23.58
C GLU A 121 -6.30 2.18 -22.35
N ASN A 122 -4.96 2.13 -22.31
CA ASN A 122 -4.23 1.57 -21.20
C ASN A 122 -4.21 2.55 -20.02
N PRO A 123 -4.82 2.19 -18.88
CA PRO A 123 -4.89 3.09 -17.73
C PRO A 123 -3.53 3.42 -17.13
N VAL A 124 -2.50 2.59 -17.34
CA VAL A 124 -1.14 2.86 -16.85
C VAL A 124 -0.52 4.01 -17.62
N ILE A 125 -0.63 3.99 -18.96
CA ILE A 125 -0.08 5.05 -19.83
C ILE A 125 -0.83 6.36 -19.58
N ALA A 126 -2.16 6.33 -19.62
CA ALA A 126 -2.98 7.52 -19.36
C ALA A 126 -2.71 8.12 -17.98
N SER A 127 -2.65 7.30 -16.93
CA SER A 127 -2.32 7.74 -15.57
C SER A 127 -0.94 8.39 -15.49
N VAL A 128 0.06 7.77 -16.13
CA VAL A 128 1.43 8.28 -16.12
C VAL A 128 1.53 9.58 -16.90
N ALA A 129 0.88 9.67 -18.06
CA ALA A 129 0.82 10.89 -18.86
C ALA A 129 0.19 12.03 -18.04
N LEU A 130 -0.93 11.80 -17.37
CA LEU A 130 -1.59 12.80 -16.51
C LEU A 130 -0.70 13.29 -15.36
N VAL A 131 -0.04 12.38 -14.64
CA VAL A 131 0.88 12.77 -13.54
C VAL A 131 2.13 13.47 -14.08
N SER A 132 2.63 13.05 -15.23
CA SER A 132 3.79 13.69 -15.86
C SER A 132 3.44 15.09 -16.36
N THR A 133 2.23 15.30 -16.91
CA THR A 133 1.70 16.63 -17.23
C THR A 133 1.55 17.50 -15.97
N LEU A 134 1.14 16.93 -14.83
CA LEU A 134 1.10 17.66 -13.55
C LEU A 134 2.49 18.13 -13.12
N HIS A 135 3.52 17.30 -13.33
CA HIS A 135 4.90 17.67 -13.06
C HIS A 135 5.37 18.80 -13.99
N LEU A 136 5.15 18.66 -15.30
CA LEU A 136 5.46 19.70 -16.30
C LEU A 136 4.79 21.04 -15.96
N PHE A 137 3.54 21.03 -15.52
CA PHE A 137 2.82 22.24 -15.13
C PHE A 137 3.46 22.97 -13.93
N ARG A 138 4.18 22.25 -13.06
CA ARG A 138 4.88 22.83 -11.91
C ARG A 138 6.29 23.30 -12.24
N THR A 139 6.96 22.63 -13.17
CA THR A 139 8.37 22.91 -13.50
C THR A 139 8.52 23.95 -14.61
N ILE A 140 7.62 23.98 -15.59
CA ILE A 140 7.75 24.84 -16.77
C ILE A 140 6.96 26.15 -16.55
N PRO A 141 7.58 27.33 -16.80
CA PRO A 141 6.91 28.63 -16.67
C PRO A 141 5.85 28.86 -17.76
N ALA A 142 5.99 28.22 -18.92
CA ALA A 142 5.04 28.21 -20.04
C ALA A 142 3.79 27.35 -19.71
N GLN A 143 2.96 27.84 -18.79
CA GLN A 143 1.74 27.14 -18.34
C GLN A 143 0.58 27.21 -19.35
N HIS A 144 0.64 28.13 -20.32
CA HIS A 144 -0.44 28.38 -21.27
C HIS A 144 -0.66 27.17 -22.18
N GLU A 145 0.41 26.61 -22.74
CA GLU A 145 0.39 25.45 -23.65
C GLU A 145 -0.22 24.22 -22.97
N ILE A 146 0.09 24.02 -21.69
CA ILE A 146 -0.44 22.89 -20.91
C ILE A 146 -1.93 23.10 -20.58
N ARG A 147 -2.37 24.36 -20.39
CA ARG A 147 -3.80 24.69 -20.21
C ARG A 147 -4.65 24.33 -21.41
N GLU A 148 -4.09 24.40 -22.61
CA GLU A 148 -4.78 23.97 -23.84
C GLU A 148 -5.05 22.46 -23.89
N TRP A 149 -4.45 21.66 -23.00
CA TRP A 149 -4.66 20.20 -22.95
C TRP A 149 -5.87 19.81 -22.09
N ALA A 150 -6.58 20.79 -21.53
CA ALA A 150 -7.78 20.57 -20.71
C ALA A 150 -8.88 19.73 -21.42
N PRO A 151 -9.12 19.82 -22.74
CA PRO A 151 -10.08 18.95 -23.43
C PRO A 151 -9.72 17.46 -23.36
N GLU A 152 -8.44 17.11 -23.56
CA GLU A 152 -7.94 15.74 -23.45
C GLU A 152 -8.11 15.19 -22.02
N ILE A 153 -7.81 16.03 -21.03
CA ILE A 153 -7.91 15.68 -19.62
C ILE A 153 -9.37 15.45 -19.22
N ARG A 154 -10.28 16.32 -19.69
CA ARG A 154 -11.74 16.13 -19.49
C ARG A 154 -12.22 14.84 -20.18
N HIS A 155 -11.72 14.53 -21.38
CA HIS A 155 -12.04 13.25 -22.03
C HIS A 155 -11.62 12.07 -21.16
N ALA A 156 -10.38 12.07 -20.65
CA ALA A 156 -9.87 11.02 -19.76
C ALA A 156 -10.67 10.91 -18.45
N LEU A 157 -11.13 12.03 -17.88
CA LEU A 157 -11.97 12.05 -16.68
C LEU A 157 -13.32 11.35 -16.89
N PHE A 158 -14.02 11.64 -18.00
CA PHE A 158 -15.40 11.16 -18.19
C PHE A 158 -15.49 9.78 -18.85
N HIS A 159 -14.53 9.40 -19.70
CA HIS A 159 -14.62 8.18 -20.51
C HIS A 159 -13.76 7.02 -19.99
N SER A 160 -12.76 7.28 -19.14
CA SER A 160 -11.88 6.21 -18.66
C SER A 160 -12.60 5.28 -17.69
N PRO A 161 -12.44 3.96 -17.81
CA PRO A 161 -13.02 2.99 -16.87
C PRO A 161 -12.22 2.87 -15.56
N SER A 162 -11.00 3.39 -15.50
CA SER A 162 -10.08 3.25 -14.37
C SER A 162 -10.28 4.35 -13.34
N HIS A 163 -10.47 3.97 -12.08
CA HIS A 163 -10.63 4.90 -10.96
C HIS A 163 -9.42 5.83 -10.76
N LEU A 164 -8.21 5.32 -11.02
CA LEU A 164 -6.96 6.06 -10.86
C LEU A 164 -6.81 7.15 -11.93
N VAL A 165 -7.15 6.82 -13.19
CA VAL A 165 -7.10 7.79 -14.30
C VAL A 165 -8.10 8.92 -14.07
N GLN A 166 -9.31 8.59 -13.65
CA GLN A 166 -10.33 9.59 -13.29
C GLN A 166 -9.83 10.54 -12.17
N PHE A 167 -9.17 9.99 -11.15
CA PHE A 167 -8.61 10.79 -10.06
C PHE A 167 -7.46 11.70 -10.53
N HIS A 168 -6.48 11.17 -11.25
CA HIS A 168 -5.38 11.98 -11.76
C HIS A 168 -5.85 13.04 -12.76
N ALA A 169 -6.82 12.73 -13.60
CA ALA A 169 -7.40 13.68 -14.54
C ALA A 169 -8.12 14.83 -13.80
N LEU A 170 -8.89 14.51 -12.76
CA LEU A 170 -9.54 15.52 -11.94
C LEU A 170 -8.52 16.38 -11.18
N ALA A 171 -7.50 15.77 -10.58
CA ALA A 171 -6.45 16.47 -9.84
C ALA A 171 -5.67 17.44 -10.75
N LEU A 172 -5.37 17.01 -11.97
CA LEU A 172 -4.72 17.85 -12.97
C LEU A 172 -5.63 18.98 -13.43
N LEU A 173 -6.90 18.67 -13.74
CA LEU A 173 -7.87 19.68 -14.18
C LEU A 173 -8.10 20.75 -13.11
N ALA A 174 -8.19 20.37 -11.83
CA ALA A 174 -8.34 21.29 -10.71
C ALA A 174 -7.13 22.21 -10.50
N LYS A 175 -5.96 21.87 -11.07
CA LYS A 175 -4.75 22.68 -10.98
C LYS A 175 -4.50 23.54 -12.23
N ILE A 176 -4.90 23.03 -13.40
CA ILE A 176 -4.74 23.70 -14.70
C ILE A 176 -5.83 24.75 -14.93
N ASP A 177 -7.08 24.38 -14.69
CA ASP A 177 -8.26 25.22 -14.88
C ASP A 177 -8.46 26.04 -13.61
N SER A 178 -8.90 27.30 -13.71
CA SER A 178 -9.46 27.99 -12.53
C SER A 178 -10.70 27.21 -12.15
N PHE A 179 -10.58 26.43 -11.07
CA PHE A 179 -11.62 25.50 -10.70
C PHE A 179 -12.75 26.26 -9.99
N ASP A 180 -13.55 26.96 -10.77
CA ASP A 180 -14.61 27.84 -10.27
C ASP A 180 -15.89 27.06 -9.96
N SER A 181 -16.80 27.66 -9.20
CA SER A 181 -18.09 27.05 -8.81
C SER A 181 -18.91 26.55 -10.02
N SER A 182 -18.85 27.27 -11.15
CA SER A 182 -19.53 26.88 -12.39
C SER A 182 -18.90 25.63 -13.05
N THR A 183 -17.56 25.55 -13.06
CA THR A 183 -16.81 24.40 -13.56
C THR A 183 -17.05 23.17 -12.68
N PHE A 184 -17.05 23.36 -11.35
CA PHE A 184 -17.42 22.31 -10.41
C PHE A 184 -18.84 21.78 -10.67
N SER A 185 -19.82 22.67 -10.85
CA SER A 185 -21.22 22.28 -11.08
C SER A 185 -21.36 21.42 -12.35
N LYS A 186 -20.70 21.83 -13.45
CA LYS A 186 -20.69 21.06 -14.71
C LYS A 186 -20.02 19.68 -14.55
N ILE A 187 -18.89 19.62 -13.84
CA ILE A 187 -18.14 18.38 -13.63
C ILE A 187 -18.91 17.44 -12.69
N SER A 188 -19.44 17.96 -11.58
CA SER A 188 -20.19 17.19 -10.60
C SER A 188 -21.47 16.61 -11.19
N GLN A 189 -22.19 17.35 -12.03
CA GLN A 189 -23.37 16.85 -12.74
C GLN A 189 -23.00 15.69 -13.68
N LYS A 190 -21.98 15.87 -14.53
CA LYS A 190 -21.50 14.80 -15.43
C LYS A 190 -21.00 13.57 -14.68
N ILE A 191 -20.38 13.75 -13.51
CA ILE A 191 -19.92 12.63 -12.67
C ILE A 191 -21.10 11.95 -11.95
N LYS A 192 -22.15 12.69 -11.58
CA LYS A 192 -23.40 12.11 -11.05
C LYS A 192 -24.09 11.22 -12.09
N ASP A 193 -24.11 11.64 -13.35
CA ASP A 193 -24.71 10.90 -14.47
C ASP A 193 -23.90 9.64 -14.82
N ASN A 194 -22.60 9.65 -14.55
CA ASN A 194 -21.73 8.51 -14.80
C ASN A 194 -22.00 7.34 -13.83
N ARG A 195 -22.38 6.18 -14.38
CA ARG A 195 -22.69 4.96 -13.60
C ARG A 195 -21.51 4.36 -12.85
N LYS A 196 -20.27 4.73 -13.18
CA LYS A 196 -19.03 4.22 -12.54
C LYS A 196 -18.30 5.38 -11.88
N LYS A 197 -18.58 5.59 -10.58
CA LYS A 197 -17.95 6.64 -9.77
C LYS A 197 -16.68 6.11 -9.13
N SER A 198 -15.54 6.72 -9.44
CA SER A 198 -14.30 6.47 -8.68
C SER A 198 -14.42 7.04 -7.27
N PRO A 199 -14.33 6.22 -6.21
CA PRO A 199 -14.44 6.72 -4.83
C PRO A 199 -13.38 7.76 -4.50
N ILE A 200 -12.15 7.57 -4.98
CA ILE A 200 -11.04 8.48 -4.73
C ILE A 200 -11.17 9.81 -5.50
N ALA A 201 -11.75 9.78 -6.70
CA ALA A 201 -12.08 11.01 -7.43
C ALA A 201 -13.23 11.77 -6.75
N MET A 202 -14.23 11.07 -6.21
CA MET A 202 -15.30 11.66 -5.42
C MET A 202 -14.76 12.32 -4.14
N CYS A 203 -13.83 11.67 -3.43
CA CYS A 203 -13.18 12.27 -2.26
C CYS A 203 -12.45 13.57 -2.63
N LEU A 204 -11.76 13.59 -3.78
CA LEU A 204 -11.12 14.82 -4.26
C LEU A 204 -12.14 15.91 -4.61
N LEU A 205 -13.26 15.57 -5.27
CA LEU A 205 -14.34 16.53 -5.52
C LEU A 205 -14.91 17.12 -4.23
N ILE A 206 -15.10 16.30 -3.19
CA ILE A 206 -15.57 16.75 -1.88
C ILE A 206 -14.59 17.76 -1.28
N ARG A 207 -13.28 17.45 -1.31
CA ARG A 207 -12.24 18.39 -0.84
C ARG A 207 -12.23 19.69 -1.62
N LEU A 208 -12.38 19.61 -2.95
CA LEU A 208 -12.45 20.81 -3.80
C LEU A 208 -13.72 21.62 -3.51
N ALA A 209 -14.87 20.97 -3.30
CA ALA A 209 -16.11 21.64 -2.92
C ALA A 209 -15.93 22.37 -1.57
N ALA A 210 -15.38 21.71 -0.56
CA ALA A 210 -15.11 22.32 0.73
C ALA A 210 -14.13 23.52 0.62
N LYS A 211 -13.10 23.40 -0.21
CA LYS A 211 -12.18 24.51 -0.49
C LYS A 211 -12.89 25.69 -1.15
N LEU A 212 -13.75 25.44 -2.14
CA LEU A 212 -14.50 26.50 -2.82
C LEU A 212 -15.49 27.20 -1.90
N ILE A 213 -16.18 26.44 -1.03
CA ILE A 213 -17.08 27.01 -0.03
C ILE A 213 -16.31 27.97 0.90
N ARG A 214 -15.09 27.60 1.33
CA ARG A 214 -14.24 28.46 2.17
C ARG A 214 -13.71 29.70 1.44
N GLN A 215 -13.49 29.63 0.13
CA GLN A 215 -13.00 30.75 -0.67
C GLN A 215 -14.12 31.73 -1.06
N ASN A 216 -15.34 31.23 -1.29
CA ASN A 216 -16.50 32.03 -1.70
C ASN A 216 -17.32 32.54 -0.50
N GLN A 217 -16.68 33.10 0.53
CA GLN A 217 -17.39 33.66 1.68
C GLN A 217 -18.27 34.84 1.21
N GLY A 218 -19.60 34.69 1.33
CA GLY A 218 -20.59 35.71 0.94
C GLY A 218 -21.35 35.44 -0.36
N CYS A 219 -21.03 34.38 -1.12
CA CYS A 219 -21.79 33.97 -2.30
C CYS A 219 -22.72 32.78 -2.02
N ASP A 220 -23.71 32.56 -2.89
CA ASP A 220 -24.60 31.40 -2.80
C ASP A 220 -23.84 30.09 -3.06
N ASN A 221 -23.60 29.35 -1.98
CA ASN A 221 -22.93 28.04 -1.99
C ASN A 221 -23.93 26.88 -1.98
N THR A 222 -25.23 27.13 -2.19
CA THR A 222 -26.30 26.12 -2.06
C THR A 222 -26.04 24.88 -2.90
N ALA A 223 -25.62 25.02 -4.16
CA ALA A 223 -25.32 23.89 -5.04
C ALA A 223 -24.16 23.02 -4.54
N LEU A 224 -23.14 23.62 -3.91
CA LEU A 224 -21.99 22.91 -3.34
C LEU A 224 -22.41 22.12 -2.09
N TYR A 225 -23.21 22.74 -1.21
CA TYR A 225 -23.77 22.05 -0.04
C TYR A 225 -24.73 20.93 -0.43
N GLU A 226 -25.60 21.15 -1.41
CA GLU A 226 -26.51 20.11 -1.91
C GLU A 226 -25.73 18.93 -2.54
N PHE A 227 -24.60 19.22 -3.21
CA PHE A 227 -23.68 18.17 -3.65
C PHE A 227 -23.11 17.36 -2.47
N LEU A 228 -22.63 18.01 -1.41
CA LEU A 228 -22.11 17.31 -0.23
C LEU A 228 -23.19 16.45 0.44
N LYS A 229 -24.41 16.99 0.62
CA LYS A 229 -25.55 16.24 1.16
C LYS A 229 -25.88 15.01 0.30
N SER A 230 -25.88 15.18 -1.02
CA SER A 230 -26.08 14.07 -1.96
C SER A 230 -24.99 12.99 -1.85
N CYS A 231 -23.74 13.38 -1.57
CA CYS A 231 -22.64 12.44 -1.35
C CYS A 231 -22.80 11.65 -0.04
N LEU A 232 -23.34 12.27 1.00
CA LEU A 232 -23.62 11.61 2.27
C LEU A 232 -24.72 10.55 2.13
N SER A 233 -25.81 10.89 1.45
CA SER A 233 -26.96 9.99 1.23
C SER A 233 -26.70 8.89 0.19
N SER A 234 -25.81 9.14 -0.78
CA SER A 234 -25.42 8.12 -1.76
C SER A 234 -24.36 7.19 -1.17
N MET A 235 -24.79 6.31 -0.27
CA MET A 235 -23.99 5.39 0.55
C MET A 235 -23.27 4.26 -0.24
N SER A 236 -22.62 4.60 -1.36
CA SER A 236 -21.99 3.65 -2.29
C SER A 236 -20.56 3.27 -1.88
N SER A 237 -19.85 4.15 -1.17
CA SER A 237 -18.47 3.91 -0.74
C SER A 237 -18.18 4.53 0.62
N GLU A 238 -17.60 3.71 1.51
CA GLU A 238 -17.22 4.09 2.87
C GLU A 238 -16.27 5.30 2.90
N GLN A 239 -15.32 5.35 1.95
CA GLN A 239 -14.38 6.47 1.82
C GLN A 239 -15.07 7.81 1.53
N VAL A 240 -16.09 7.78 0.66
CA VAL A 240 -16.84 9.00 0.26
C VAL A 240 -17.65 9.52 1.44
N VAL A 241 -18.29 8.63 2.21
CA VAL A 241 -19.07 8.99 3.40
C VAL A 241 -18.16 9.61 4.47
N LEU A 242 -17.02 8.96 4.77
CA LEU A 242 -16.06 9.47 5.76
C LEU A 242 -15.50 10.84 5.35
N GLU A 243 -15.12 11.01 4.08
CA GLU A 243 -14.61 12.29 3.58
C GLU A 243 -15.71 13.37 3.58
N THR A 244 -16.94 13.02 3.23
CA THR A 244 -18.08 13.96 3.27
C THR A 244 -18.39 14.39 4.69
N ALA A 245 -18.46 13.44 5.64
CA ALA A 245 -18.67 13.76 7.05
C ALA A 245 -17.57 14.68 7.58
N SER A 246 -16.29 14.36 7.30
CA SER A 246 -15.17 15.22 7.67
C SER A 246 -15.31 16.62 7.06
N ALA A 247 -15.64 16.72 5.77
CA ALA A 247 -15.81 18.01 5.09
C ALA A 247 -16.96 18.83 5.69
N LEU A 248 -18.06 18.21 6.11
CA LEU A 248 -19.19 18.92 6.75
C LEU A 248 -18.81 19.49 8.12
N PHE A 249 -18.12 18.72 8.97
CA PHE A 249 -17.62 19.23 10.27
C PHE A 249 -16.55 20.32 10.10
N ASP A 250 -15.81 20.26 9.00
CA ASP A 250 -14.83 21.26 8.61
C ASP A 250 -15.44 22.59 8.14
N LEU A 251 -16.74 22.61 7.85
CA LEU A 251 -17.49 23.77 7.34
C LEU A 251 -18.54 24.28 8.35
N THR A 252 -18.57 23.74 9.58
CA THR A 252 -19.50 24.15 10.65
C THR A 252 -19.41 25.62 11.01
N ASP A 253 -18.26 26.24 10.78
CA ASP A 253 -17.99 27.63 11.18
C ASP A 253 -18.68 28.62 10.21
N LEU A 254 -19.25 28.11 9.11
CA LEU A 254 -19.99 28.88 8.12
C LEU A 254 -21.50 28.70 8.34
N ALA A 255 -22.23 29.82 8.41
CA ALA A 255 -23.66 29.93 8.78
C ALA A 255 -24.67 29.14 7.93
N SER A 256 -24.21 28.38 6.92
CA SER A 256 -25.04 27.61 5.97
C SER A 256 -25.15 26.12 6.30
N THR A 257 -24.38 25.60 7.26
CA THR A 257 -24.43 24.18 7.64
C THR A 257 -25.57 23.94 8.64
N SER A 258 -26.59 23.18 8.23
CA SER A 258 -27.73 22.86 9.12
C SER A 258 -27.32 21.83 10.16
N ARG A 259 -27.79 22.02 11.41
CA ARG A 259 -27.64 21.04 12.50
C ARG A 259 -28.20 19.65 12.14
N TYR A 260 -29.21 19.61 11.28
CA TYR A 260 -29.76 18.37 10.73
C TYR A 260 -28.74 17.58 9.90
N ASP A 261 -27.96 18.25 9.04
CA ASP A 261 -26.97 17.59 8.19
C ASP A 261 -25.80 17.05 9.02
N LEU A 262 -25.43 17.77 10.09
CA LEU A 262 -24.40 17.32 11.05
C LEU A 262 -24.87 16.10 11.83
N SER A 263 -26.11 16.10 12.35
CA SER A 263 -26.69 14.93 13.03
C SER A 263 -26.79 13.72 12.09
N ALA A 264 -27.16 13.94 10.82
CA ALA A 264 -27.12 12.88 9.81
C ALA A 264 -25.70 12.34 9.61
N ALA A 265 -24.68 13.20 9.54
CA ALA A 265 -23.29 12.78 9.44
C ALA A 265 -22.83 11.97 10.66
N VAL A 266 -23.19 12.38 11.88
CA VAL A 266 -22.95 11.62 13.13
C VAL A 266 -23.60 10.23 13.05
N SER A 267 -24.85 10.15 12.62
CA SER A 267 -25.57 8.87 12.45
C SER A 267 -24.86 7.91 11.50
N TYR A 268 -24.29 8.41 10.39
CA TYR A 268 -23.48 7.59 9.50
C TYR A 268 -22.15 7.15 10.14
N LEU A 269 -21.52 8.00 10.95
CA LEU A 269 -20.30 7.66 11.68
C LEU A 269 -20.54 6.58 12.75
N GLN A 270 -21.72 6.56 13.40
CA GLN A 270 -22.11 5.50 14.34
C GLN A 270 -22.09 4.11 13.68
N ILE A 271 -22.57 4.01 12.44
CA ILE A 271 -22.52 2.75 11.67
C ILE A 271 -21.07 2.25 11.52
N PHE A 272 -20.10 3.17 11.34
CA PHE A 272 -18.68 2.80 11.25
C PHE A 272 -18.06 2.39 12.58
N LEU A 273 -18.54 2.90 13.72
CA LEU A 273 -18.09 2.48 15.06
C LEU A 273 -18.39 1.00 15.32
N SER A 274 -19.50 0.51 14.80
CA SER A 274 -19.89 -0.92 14.88
C SER A 274 -19.24 -1.80 13.81
N SER A 275 -18.38 -1.26 12.94
CA SER A 275 -17.81 -2.04 11.83
C SER A 275 -16.74 -3.03 12.31
N PRO A 276 -16.59 -4.20 11.66
CA PRO A 276 -15.57 -5.18 12.03
C PRO A 276 -14.14 -4.76 11.67
N ASN A 277 -13.98 -3.69 10.87
CA ASN A 277 -12.69 -3.20 10.44
C ASN A 277 -12.18 -2.12 11.41
N SER A 278 -11.08 -2.39 12.10
CA SER A 278 -10.43 -1.43 13.01
C SER A 278 -10.09 -0.09 12.33
N ILE A 279 -9.78 -0.09 11.03
CA ILE A 279 -9.46 1.13 10.28
C ILE A 279 -10.69 2.04 10.16
N HIS A 280 -11.86 1.48 9.89
CA HIS A 280 -13.10 2.25 9.76
C HIS A 280 -13.54 2.84 11.10
N ARG A 281 -13.45 2.05 12.18
CA ARG A 281 -13.69 2.53 13.54
C ARG A 281 -12.77 3.67 13.90
N PHE A 282 -11.48 3.52 13.65
CA PHE A 282 -10.49 4.57 13.93
C PHE A 282 -10.74 5.83 13.09
N ALA A 283 -11.04 5.70 11.79
CA ALA A 283 -11.36 6.85 10.94
C ALA A 283 -12.61 7.60 11.41
N ALA A 284 -13.66 6.87 11.80
CA ALA A 284 -14.88 7.47 12.33
C ALA A 284 -14.64 8.16 13.68
N LEU A 285 -13.89 7.53 14.59
CA LEU A 285 -13.48 8.14 15.85
C LEU A 285 -12.67 9.42 15.64
N LYS A 286 -11.75 9.45 14.66
CA LYS A 286 -10.96 10.65 14.36
C LYS A 286 -11.84 11.82 13.92
N ILE A 287 -12.86 11.55 13.11
CA ILE A 287 -13.81 12.57 12.65
C ILE A 287 -14.71 13.01 13.82
N LEU A 288 -15.23 12.07 14.62
CA LEU A 288 -16.05 12.37 15.80
C LEU A 288 -15.28 13.16 16.86
N PHE A 289 -13.98 12.91 17.02
CA PHE A 289 -13.13 13.69 17.93
C PHE A 289 -13.04 15.15 17.49
N LYS A 290 -12.80 15.40 16.19
CA LYS A 290 -12.82 16.75 15.62
C LYS A 290 -14.21 17.39 15.73
N ALA A 291 -15.27 16.61 15.57
CA ALA A 291 -16.65 17.10 15.75
C ALA A 291 -16.91 17.48 17.22
N ALA A 292 -16.45 16.68 18.18
CA ALA A 292 -16.61 16.92 19.62
C ALA A 292 -15.84 18.15 20.10
N GLU A 293 -14.79 18.58 19.39
CA GLU A 293 -14.12 19.86 19.66
C GLU A 293 -14.99 21.07 19.36
N LYS A 294 -15.87 20.95 18.35
CA LYS A 294 -16.72 22.06 17.90
C LYS A 294 -18.10 22.04 18.55
N ASP A 295 -18.76 20.88 18.59
CA ASP A 295 -20.06 20.71 19.22
C ASP A 295 -20.13 19.36 19.96
N PRO A 296 -19.75 19.33 21.26
CA PRO A 296 -19.84 18.15 22.10
C PRO A 296 -21.27 17.58 22.22
N THR A 297 -22.30 18.43 22.11
CA THR A 297 -23.70 18.01 22.32
C THR A 297 -24.20 17.10 21.21
N LEU A 298 -23.75 17.32 19.97
CA LEU A 298 -24.09 16.46 18.83
C LEU A 298 -23.42 15.09 18.93
N VAL A 299 -22.19 15.02 19.47
CA VAL A 299 -21.44 13.77 19.59
C VAL A 299 -21.92 12.92 20.78
N ALA A 300 -22.59 13.53 21.77
CA ALA A 300 -23.13 12.83 22.92
C ALA A 300 -24.10 11.68 22.55
N GLU A 301 -24.75 11.76 21.39
CA GLU A 301 -25.60 10.69 20.84
C GLU A 301 -24.82 9.38 20.61
N CYS A 302 -23.51 9.45 20.35
CA CYS A 302 -22.64 8.29 20.14
C CYS A 302 -22.11 7.68 21.45
N ASN A 303 -22.40 8.25 22.62
CA ASN A 303 -21.74 7.84 23.87
C ASN A 303 -21.92 6.34 24.16
N ALA A 304 -23.10 5.78 23.89
CA ALA A 304 -23.35 4.34 24.07
C ALA A 304 -22.44 3.45 23.20
N ASP A 305 -22.25 3.82 21.92
CA ASP A 305 -21.39 3.09 21.00
C ASP A 305 -19.90 3.24 21.36
N LEU A 306 -19.50 4.43 21.82
CA LEU A 306 -18.14 4.70 22.27
C LEU A 306 -17.77 3.91 23.53
N GLU A 307 -18.73 3.71 24.44
CA GLU A 307 -18.52 2.88 25.64
C GLU A 307 -18.23 1.42 25.29
N ILE A 308 -18.88 0.87 24.27
CA ILE A 308 -18.61 -0.48 23.77
C ILE A 308 -17.15 -0.58 23.30
N LEU A 309 -16.64 0.47 22.64
CA LEU A 309 -15.27 0.51 22.11
C LEU A 309 -14.18 0.62 23.17
N ILE A 310 -14.51 0.91 24.44
CA ILE A 310 -13.52 0.87 25.55
C ILE A 310 -12.98 -0.56 25.73
N SER A 311 -13.79 -1.56 25.41
CA SER A 311 -13.42 -2.98 25.47
C SER A 311 -12.73 -3.49 24.19
N ASP A 312 -12.41 -2.61 23.23
CA ASP A 312 -11.81 -3.03 21.97
C ASP A 312 -10.37 -3.55 22.12
N SER A 313 -10.01 -4.51 21.25
CA SER A 313 -8.65 -5.06 21.18
C SER A 313 -7.56 -4.03 20.85
N ASN A 314 -7.89 -2.96 20.13
CA ASN A 314 -6.93 -1.96 19.69
C ASN A 314 -6.85 -0.78 20.67
N ARG A 315 -5.71 -0.65 21.35
CA ARG A 315 -5.44 0.42 22.32
C ARG A 315 -5.61 1.83 21.75
N THR A 316 -5.34 2.07 20.46
CA THR A 316 -5.51 3.41 19.87
C THR A 316 -6.99 3.79 19.72
N ILE A 317 -7.84 2.81 19.41
CA ILE A 317 -9.30 2.97 19.35
C ILE A 317 -9.84 3.27 20.75
N VAL A 318 -9.43 2.47 21.75
CA VAL A 318 -9.81 2.68 23.16
C VAL A 318 -9.41 4.08 23.64
N ALA A 319 -8.14 4.47 23.42
CA ALA A 319 -7.65 5.78 23.85
C ALA A 319 -8.42 6.93 23.18
N MET A 320 -8.76 6.81 21.90
CA MET A 320 -9.53 7.83 21.19
C MET A 320 -11.00 7.86 21.64
N ALA A 321 -11.63 6.70 21.85
CA ALA A 321 -12.99 6.62 22.40
C ALA A 321 -13.09 7.26 23.79
N ILE A 322 -12.10 7.00 24.65
CA ILE A 322 -12.00 7.64 25.97
C ILE A 322 -11.88 9.16 25.83
N LYS A 323 -10.99 9.65 24.95
CA LYS A 323 -10.83 11.10 24.72
C LYS A 323 -12.13 11.77 24.28
N ILE A 324 -12.93 11.13 23.42
CA ILE A 324 -14.21 11.68 22.96
C ILE A 324 -15.24 11.70 24.10
N LEU A 325 -15.36 10.60 24.85
CA LEU A 325 -16.29 10.50 25.98
C LEU A 325 -16.00 11.51 27.10
N LEU A 326 -14.72 11.85 27.32
CA LEU A 326 -14.32 12.92 28.22
C LEU A 326 -14.77 14.29 27.69
N LYS A 327 -14.64 14.54 26.38
CA LYS A 327 -15.10 15.80 25.75
C LYS A 327 -16.62 15.96 25.77
N THR A 328 -17.39 14.86 25.64
CA THR A 328 -18.85 14.90 25.71
C THR A 328 -19.40 14.94 27.15
N ASN A 329 -18.51 15.02 28.16
CA ASN A 329 -18.83 15.08 29.59
C ASN A 329 -19.81 13.99 30.03
N SER A 330 -19.57 12.73 29.63
CA SER A 330 -20.40 11.61 30.09
C SER A 330 -20.18 11.37 31.60
N GLU A 331 -21.14 11.78 32.43
CA GLU A 331 -21.09 11.61 33.90
C GLU A 331 -20.81 10.14 34.30
N ARG A 332 -21.40 9.18 33.55
CA ARG A 332 -21.21 7.73 33.76
C ARG A 332 -19.80 7.23 33.45
N MET A 333 -18.99 8.03 32.77
CA MET A 333 -17.63 7.68 32.39
C MET A 333 -16.63 8.15 33.44
N VAL A 334 -16.88 9.26 34.13
CA VAL A 334 -16.02 9.75 35.22
C VAL A 334 -15.84 8.65 36.28
N ASP A 335 -16.93 7.99 36.68
CA ASP A 335 -16.92 6.91 37.67
C ASP A 335 -16.15 5.66 37.15
N ARG A 336 -16.44 5.21 35.92
CA ARG A 336 -15.75 4.07 35.32
C ARG A 336 -14.28 4.35 35.00
N PHE A 337 -13.92 5.61 34.75
CA PHE A 337 -12.55 6.04 34.48
C PHE A 337 -11.72 6.04 35.77
N ILE A 338 -12.33 6.44 36.90
CA ILE A 338 -11.74 6.26 38.24
C ILE A 338 -11.46 4.76 38.48
N ASP A 339 -12.42 3.87 38.20
CA ASP A 339 -12.24 2.42 38.34
C ASP A 339 -11.17 1.84 37.41
N LEU A 340 -11.09 2.32 36.16
CA LEU A 340 -10.13 1.84 35.15
C LEU A 340 -8.70 2.28 35.50
N ILE A 341 -8.52 3.52 35.97
CA ILE A 341 -7.24 4.03 36.46
C ILE A 341 -6.82 3.25 37.70
N GLN A 342 -7.70 3.09 38.69
CA GLN A 342 -7.43 2.31 39.90
C GLN A 342 -7.07 0.84 39.56
N GLY A 343 -7.80 0.21 38.65
CA GLY A 343 -7.52 -1.15 38.17
C GLY A 343 -6.21 -1.29 37.40
N SER A 344 -5.81 -0.27 36.63
CA SER A 344 -4.52 -0.24 35.92
C SER A 344 -3.34 -0.03 36.87
N GLN A 345 -3.50 0.80 37.91
CA GLN A 345 -2.51 0.96 38.98
C GLN A 345 -2.31 -0.34 39.77
N HIS A 346 -3.39 -1.08 40.05
CA HIS A 346 -3.31 -2.42 40.67
C HIS A 346 -2.66 -3.49 39.79
N ARG A 347 -2.63 -3.33 38.45
CA ARG A 347 -1.89 -4.23 37.55
C ARG A 347 -0.41 -3.86 37.48
N SER A 348 -0.06 -2.57 37.50
CA SER A 348 1.35 -2.16 37.65
C SER A 348 1.92 -2.56 39.00
N ALA A 349 1.15 -2.44 40.10
CA ALA A 349 1.60 -2.87 41.43
C ALA A 349 1.84 -4.39 41.53
N ARG A 350 1.07 -5.21 40.80
CA ARG A 350 1.29 -6.66 40.73
C ARG A 350 2.53 -7.07 39.92
N LEU A 351 2.96 -6.26 38.96
CA LEU A 351 4.18 -6.49 38.18
C LEU A 351 5.46 -6.09 38.92
N PHE A 352 5.38 -5.28 39.98
CA PHE A 352 6.51 -4.92 40.84
C PHE A 352 6.54 -5.68 42.18
N GLY A 353 5.58 -6.58 42.43
CA GLY A 353 5.42 -7.27 43.72
C GLY A 353 5.68 -8.78 43.68
N GLN A 354 6.22 -9.31 42.58
CA GLN A 354 6.45 -10.75 42.44
C GLN A 354 7.86 -11.00 41.93
N ASP A 355 8.85 -10.75 42.78
CA ASP A 355 10.12 -11.48 42.89
C ASP A 355 10.85 -10.96 44.13
N ILE A 356 10.88 -11.79 45.17
CA ILE A 356 11.96 -12.05 46.14
C ILE A 356 11.32 -12.90 47.24
N GLY A 357 11.45 -14.22 47.10
CA GLY A 357 11.33 -15.16 48.20
C GLY A 357 12.69 -15.37 48.84
N SER A 358 12.68 -15.38 50.18
CA SER A 358 13.61 -16.07 51.09
C SER A 358 15.12 -15.77 50.98
N ASN A 359 15.64 -15.01 51.95
CA ASN A 359 16.69 -15.50 52.85
C ASN A 359 16.76 -14.64 54.13
N GLU A 360 16.99 -15.31 55.25
CA GLU A 360 17.09 -14.76 56.60
C GLU A 360 18.35 -13.88 56.80
N ASP A 361 18.34 -13.20 57.96
CA ASP A 361 19.43 -12.52 58.66
C ASP A 361 19.72 -11.03 58.37
N GLY A 362 19.28 -10.18 59.32
CA GLY A 362 20.19 -9.19 59.90
C GLY A 362 19.87 -7.70 59.72
N LYS A 363 19.19 -7.14 60.74
CA LYS A 363 19.25 -5.74 61.24
C LYS A 363 18.63 -4.60 60.42
N GLY A 364 17.66 -3.91 61.06
CA GLY A 364 17.55 -2.44 60.98
C GLY A 364 16.18 -1.86 60.62
N GLU A 365 15.32 -1.70 61.63
CA GLU A 365 14.29 -0.66 61.83
C GLU A 365 13.41 -0.16 60.65
N ILE A 366 12.11 -0.43 60.75
CA ILE A 366 11.04 0.40 60.18
C ILE A 366 10.13 0.85 61.33
N PRO A 367 9.94 2.16 61.58
CA PRO A 367 8.80 2.62 62.38
C PRO A 367 7.64 3.03 61.48
N ASN A 368 6.46 2.54 61.86
CA ASN A 368 5.12 2.88 61.40
C ASN A 368 4.90 4.38 61.10
N ARG A 369 4.28 4.67 59.96
CA ARG A 369 3.28 5.75 59.87
C ARG A 369 2.04 5.26 59.15
N THR A 370 1.02 4.96 59.96
CA THR A 370 -0.39 5.11 59.63
C THR A 370 -0.59 6.47 58.94
N ILE A 371 -1.16 6.46 57.73
CA ILE A 371 -1.75 7.68 57.15
C ILE A 371 -3.23 7.38 56.92
N GLU A 372 -4.03 8.19 57.60
CA GLU A 372 -5.47 8.18 57.70
C GLU A 372 -6.17 8.37 56.34
N ILE A 373 -7.33 7.74 56.23
CA ILE A 373 -8.30 7.93 55.17
C ILE A 373 -8.89 9.34 55.31
N VAL A 374 -8.72 10.19 54.29
CA VAL A 374 -9.52 11.41 54.11
C VAL A 374 -10.30 11.29 52.80
N GLY A 375 -11.63 11.33 52.93
CA GLY A 375 -12.59 11.34 51.83
C GLY A 375 -12.56 12.62 50.98
N PRO A 376 -13.42 12.70 49.95
CA PRO A 376 -13.19 13.55 48.78
C PRO A 376 -13.57 14.99 49.08
N THR A 377 -12.59 15.90 49.01
CA THR A 377 -12.89 17.33 48.89
C THR A 377 -11.91 18.00 47.94
N LYS A 378 -12.48 18.62 46.90
CA LYS A 378 -11.90 19.63 46.00
C LYS A 378 -10.79 19.14 45.06
N LEU A 379 -11.23 18.67 43.88
CA LEU A 379 -10.42 18.67 42.66
C LEU A 379 -10.02 20.13 42.36
N ASN A 380 -8.73 20.45 42.52
CA ASN A 380 -8.17 21.73 42.05
C ASN A 380 -8.13 21.72 40.51
N ASN A 381 -8.82 22.68 39.91
CA ASN A 381 -8.85 22.96 38.47
C ASN A 381 -7.47 23.28 37.86
N ASP A 382 -6.44 23.51 38.68
CA ASP A 382 -5.12 23.98 38.19
C ASP A 382 -4.23 22.86 37.62
N LYS A 383 -4.57 21.58 37.83
CA LYS A 383 -3.79 20.44 37.28
C LYS A 383 -4.28 19.97 35.90
N ILE A 384 -5.44 20.44 35.45
CA ILE A 384 -5.95 20.14 34.11
C ILE A 384 -5.37 21.13 33.07
N GLU A 385 -5.09 22.37 33.45
CA GLU A 385 -4.42 23.34 32.56
C GLU A 385 -2.95 22.97 32.27
N MET A 386 -2.20 22.45 33.24
CA MET A 386 -0.79 22.09 33.07
C MET A 386 -0.53 20.90 32.12
N VAL A 387 -1.54 20.05 31.87
CA VAL A 387 -1.46 18.97 30.86
C VAL A 387 -1.94 19.46 29.49
N SER A 388 -2.76 20.52 29.44
CA SER A 388 -3.13 21.19 28.19
C SER A 388 -1.98 22.06 27.65
N VAL A 389 -1.27 22.79 28.51
CA VAL A 389 -0.20 23.74 28.10
C VAL A 389 1.06 23.03 27.57
N LYS A 390 1.33 21.78 27.94
CA LYS A 390 2.45 20.99 27.35
C LYS A 390 2.12 20.30 26.03
N ALA A 391 0.86 20.33 25.59
CA ALA A 391 0.44 19.89 24.27
C ALA A 391 0.26 21.05 23.27
N GLU A 392 0.36 22.30 23.73
CA GLU A 392 0.07 23.51 22.94
C GLU A 392 1.29 24.15 22.23
N ILE A 393 2.51 23.59 22.37
CA ILE A 393 3.73 24.12 21.71
C ILE A 393 4.00 23.45 20.34
N ARG A 394 2.98 22.91 19.65
CA ARG A 394 3.21 22.46 18.27
C ARG A 394 2.09 22.75 17.29
N GLU A 395 1.36 23.83 17.52
CA GLU A 395 0.39 24.33 16.54
C GLU A 395 0.16 25.84 16.67
N THR A 396 1.06 26.66 16.12
CA THR A 396 0.71 27.97 15.53
C THR A 396 1.71 28.30 14.41
N GLY A 397 1.21 28.61 13.21
CA GLY A 397 2.03 28.97 12.05
C GLY A 397 1.36 28.79 10.69
N GLU A 398 0.23 29.46 10.45
CA GLU A 398 -0.19 29.97 9.13
C GLU A 398 0.81 31.08 8.73
N LEU A 399 1.30 31.32 7.50
CA LEU A 399 0.96 31.01 6.11
C LEU A 399 2.24 31.19 5.24
N ASP A 400 2.12 30.74 3.98
CA ASP A 400 2.73 31.30 2.76
C ASP A 400 3.77 30.47 1.98
N LEU A 401 3.57 30.45 0.66
CA LEU A 401 3.88 29.33 -0.24
C LEU A 401 5.03 29.60 -1.23
N ASN A 402 5.91 30.56 -0.97
CA ASN A 402 7.03 30.90 -1.86
C ASN A 402 8.27 31.33 -1.07
N ASP A 403 9.17 30.38 -0.76
CA ASP A 403 10.63 30.60 -0.92
C ASP A 403 11.40 29.29 -0.73
N ILE A 404 12.42 29.12 -1.58
CA ILE A 404 13.31 27.96 -1.69
C ILE A 404 14.63 28.33 -1.01
N GLY A 405 15.20 27.40 -0.24
CA GLY A 405 16.66 27.25 -0.16
C GLY A 405 17.31 27.43 1.20
N ASN A 406 17.91 26.32 1.63
CA ASN A 406 19.12 26.17 2.45
C ASN A 406 19.04 26.19 3.99
N GLU A 407 19.51 25.07 4.55
CA GLU A 407 20.30 24.92 5.80
C GLU A 407 19.64 25.23 7.16
N MET A 408 19.41 24.20 7.99
CA MET A 408 20.42 23.60 8.87
C MET A 408 19.85 22.47 9.74
N ALA A 409 20.70 21.47 9.97
CA ALA A 409 20.62 20.24 10.75
C ALA A 409 19.76 20.23 12.04
N ASP A 410 19.01 19.13 12.23
CA ASP A 410 18.64 18.62 13.56
C ASP A 410 19.04 17.13 13.66
N GLU A 411 20.33 16.88 13.89
CA GLU A 411 21.06 15.59 13.95
C GLU A 411 20.73 14.71 15.19
N ASN A 412 19.62 14.97 15.89
CA ASN A 412 19.34 14.30 17.18
C ASN A 412 18.27 13.22 17.15
N LEU A 413 17.44 13.13 16.11
CA LEU A 413 16.41 12.09 16.02
C LEU A 413 16.86 10.81 15.29
N ASP A 414 17.83 10.94 14.37
CA ASP A 414 18.31 9.82 13.56
C ASP A 414 19.36 8.96 14.31
N ARG A 415 20.17 9.57 15.19
CA ARG A 415 21.12 8.84 16.05
C ARG A 415 20.45 7.84 16.99
N GLU A 416 19.27 8.16 17.51
CA GLU A 416 18.54 7.26 18.43
C GLU A 416 17.91 6.06 17.69
N MET A 417 17.55 6.24 16.42
CA MET A 417 17.06 5.16 15.56
C MET A 417 18.21 4.26 15.11
N GLU A 418 19.36 4.83 14.73
CA GLU A 418 20.56 4.09 14.33
C GLU A 418 21.16 3.29 15.50
N ASP A 419 21.15 3.83 16.72
CA ASP A 419 21.57 3.11 17.94
C ASP A 419 20.66 1.92 18.27
N LYS A 420 19.35 2.05 18.02
CA LYS A 420 18.38 0.95 18.19
C LYS A 420 18.58 -0.13 17.13
N ILE A 421 18.87 0.25 15.88
CA ILE A 421 19.16 -0.69 14.78
C ILE A 421 20.49 -1.42 15.01
N ARG A 422 21.51 -0.73 15.56
CA ARG A 422 22.79 -1.33 15.93
C ARG A 422 22.66 -2.36 17.05
N ARG A 423 21.93 -2.04 18.13
CA ARG A 423 21.66 -2.99 19.22
C ARG A 423 20.87 -4.21 18.78
N ILE A 424 19.91 -4.05 17.86
CA ILE A 424 19.17 -5.17 17.26
C ILE A 424 20.11 -6.05 16.42
N SER A 425 21.08 -5.46 15.69
CA SER A 425 22.04 -6.20 14.88
C SER A 425 23.08 -6.95 15.73
N GLU A 426 23.49 -6.38 16.86
CA GLU A 426 24.38 -7.02 17.85
C GLU A 426 23.69 -8.21 18.54
N LEU A 427 22.38 -8.10 18.83
CA LEU A 427 21.58 -9.20 19.39
C LEU A 427 21.33 -10.34 18.39
N ILE A 428 21.34 -10.07 17.09
CA ILE A 428 21.14 -11.07 16.04
C ILE A 428 22.44 -11.86 15.75
N ASN A 429 23.60 -11.24 15.94
CA ASN A 429 24.90 -11.87 15.66
C ASN A 429 25.56 -12.55 16.88
N GLY A 430 24.97 -12.44 18.08
CA GLY A 430 25.57 -12.91 19.33
C GLY A 430 25.37 -14.39 19.68
N ASN A 431 24.96 -15.26 18.76
CA ASN A 431 24.60 -16.64 19.11
C ASN A 431 25.18 -17.72 18.18
N PHE A 432 26.45 -17.58 17.80
CA PHE A 432 27.23 -18.70 17.28
C PHE A 432 28.71 -18.49 17.54
N ASP A 433 29.28 -19.17 18.53
CA ASP A 433 30.71 -19.52 18.59
C ASP A 433 30.92 -20.72 19.54
N ALA A 434 32.01 -21.46 19.25
CA ALA A 434 32.51 -22.72 19.81
C ALA A 434 31.91 -23.97 19.12
N GLU A 435 32.67 -24.85 18.45
CA GLU A 435 34.05 -25.34 18.61
C GLU A 435 34.49 -26.02 17.27
N SER A 436 35.60 -25.60 16.67
CA SER A 436 36.95 -26.21 16.69
C SER A 436 37.14 -27.50 15.86
N GLY A 437 38.18 -27.51 15.02
CA GLY A 437 38.62 -28.67 14.24
C GLY A 437 39.48 -28.31 13.03
N GLU A 438 40.77 -28.09 13.25
CA GLU A 438 41.83 -27.90 12.25
C GLU A 438 42.06 -29.14 11.35
N ILE A 439 42.57 -28.93 10.12
CA ILE A 439 43.83 -29.49 9.54
C ILE A 439 43.79 -29.68 7.99
N CYS A 440 44.86 -29.13 7.38
CA CYS A 440 45.61 -29.41 6.14
C CYS A 440 45.10 -29.14 4.71
N GLU A 441 45.99 -28.40 4.03
CA GLU A 441 46.25 -28.28 2.60
C GLU A 441 46.60 -29.63 1.93
N SER A 442 46.24 -29.78 0.65
CA SER A 442 47.20 -29.98 -0.44
C SER A 442 46.51 -30.27 -1.79
N GLU A 443 47.17 -29.80 -2.84
CA GLU A 443 46.83 -29.97 -4.25
C GLU A 443 46.88 -31.44 -4.69
N THR A 444 46.07 -31.83 -5.70
CA THR A 444 46.57 -32.40 -6.97
C THR A 444 45.46 -32.81 -7.94
N SER A 445 45.80 -32.60 -9.20
CA SER A 445 45.17 -33.02 -10.45
C SER A 445 44.91 -34.52 -10.60
N GLY A 446 43.89 -34.92 -11.38
CA GLY A 446 43.92 -36.22 -12.07
C GLY A 446 42.60 -36.91 -12.42
N SER A 447 41.91 -36.41 -13.46
CA SER A 447 41.21 -37.15 -14.53
C SER A 447 40.58 -38.54 -14.27
N VAL A 448 39.25 -38.65 -14.45
CA VAL A 448 38.63 -39.70 -15.30
C VAL A 448 37.37 -39.14 -16.01
N LYS A 449 37.43 -39.10 -17.36
CA LYS A 449 36.27 -38.93 -18.26
C LYS A 449 35.54 -40.27 -18.42
N SER A 450 34.20 -40.26 -18.46
CA SER A 450 33.45 -41.18 -19.32
C SER A 450 32.03 -40.68 -19.63
N TYR A 451 31.88 -40.21 -20.87
CA TYR A 451 30.74 -40.27 -21.79
C TYR A 451 29.29 -40.07 -21.28
N ARG A 452 28.69 -38.95 -21.69
CA ARG A 452 27.78 -38.90 -22.86
C ARG A 452 27.34 -37.46 -23.16
N ASP A 453 27.98 -36.88 -24.17
CA ASP A 453 27.41 -35.79 -24.96
C ASP A 453 26.19 -36.31 -25.72
N ALA A 454 25.05 -35.62 -25.60
CA ALA A 454 24.16 -35.39 -26.73
C ALA A 454 23.12 -34.31 -26.41
N ARG A 455 23.13 -33.30 -27.28
CA ARG A 455 21.99 -32.46 -27.69
C ARG A 455 21.59 -31.24 -26.85
N SER A 456 22.02 -30.11 -27.42
CA SER A 456 21.16 -29.06 -27.99
C SER A 456 20.59 -27.99 -27.07
N LYS A 457 21.15 -26.79 -27.24
CA LYS A 457 20.46 -25.58 -27.71
C LYS A 457 18.95 -25.50 -27.37
N LYS A 458 18.58 -24.71 -26.37
CA LYS A 458 17.60 -23.59 -26.48
C LYS A 458 17.44 -22.82 -25.16
N LYS A 459 17.75 -21.52 -25.24
CA LYS A 459 17.23 -20.36 -24.49
C LYS A 459 16.46 -20.64 -23.18
N LYS A 460 17.07 -20.32 -22.03
CA LYS A 460 16.32 -19.98 -20.81
C LYS A 460 16.07 -18.47 -20.78
N GLY A 461 14.88 -18.11 -21.25
CA GLY A 461 14.28 -16.81 -21.01
C GLY A 461 13.76 -16.69 -19.58
N GLN A 462 13.97 -15.49 -19.06
CA GLN A 462 13.33 -14.77 -17.97
C GLN A 462 12.18 -15.45 -17.20
N ASN A 463 12.40 -15.39 -15.89
CA ASN A 463 11.45 -15.59 -14.81
C ASN A 463 10.43 -14.43 -14.78
N VAL A 464 9.30 -14.59 -15.47
CA VAL A 464 8.16 -13.66 -15.36
C VAL A 464 7.35 -14.03 -14.12
N LYS A 465 7.31 -13.11 -13.14
CA LYS A 465 6.34 -13.14 -12.04
C LYS A 465 4.92 -13.17 -12.62
N ARG A 466 4.29 -14.33 -12.55
CA ARG A 466 2.92 -14.60 -13.04
C ARG A 466 1.92 -13.84 -12.17
N VAL A 467 1.30 -12.81 -12.73
CA VAL A 467 0.09 -12.19 -12.16
C VAL A 467 -0.99 -13.27 -12.07
N GLN A 468 -1.43 -13.61 -10.85
CA GLN A 468 -2.52 -14.56 -10.63
C GLN A 468 -3.85 -13.93 -11.05
N LYS A 469 -4.22 -14.05 -12.33
CA LYS A 469 -5.63 -13.93 -12.74
C LYS A 469 -6.39 -15.07 -12.05
N LYS A 470 -7.28 -14.76 -11.11
CA LYS A 470 -8.28 -15.72 -10.59
C LYS A 470 -9.23 -16.10 -11.73
N VAL A 471 -8.83 -17.07 -12.55
CA VAL A 471 -9.72 -17.77 -13.47
C VAL A 471 -10.70 -18.56 -12.60
N LYS A 472 -12.00 -18.27 -12.71
CA LYS A 472 -13.05 -19.08 -12.07
C LYS A 472 -12.88 -20.53 -12.56
N LYS A 473 -12.64 -21.48 -11.63
CA LYS A 473 -12.49 -22.91 -11.93
C LYS A 473 -13.72 -23.39 -12.71
N MET A 474 -13.52 -23.78 -13.97
CA MET A 474 -14.49 -24.59 -14.71
C MET A 474 -14.65 -25.93 -13.98
N ALA A 475 -15.86 -26.50 -14.01
CA ALA A 475 -16.09 -27.83 -13.46
C ALA A 475 -15.18 -28.83 -14.20
N ARG A 476 -14.41 -29.63 -13.47
CA ARG A 476 -13.60 -30.71 -14.07
C ARG A 476 -14.53 -31.88 -14.36
N ASP A 477 -14.31 -32.58 -15.48
CA ASP A 477 -15.08 -33.79 -15.82
C ASP A 477 -14.95 -34.82 -14.70
N PRO A 478 -16.06 -35.29 -14.11
CA PRO A 478 -16.05 -36.39 -13.15
C PRO A 478 -15.39 -37.67 -13.71
N ASN A 479 -15.44 -37.88 -15.03
CA ASN A 479 -14.91 -39.07 -15.71
C ASN A 479 -13.48 -38.89 -16.26
N ALA A 480 -12.82 -37.75 -16.02
CA ALA A 480 -11.44 -37.57 -16.42
C ALA A 480 -10.49 -38.36 -15.49
N PRO A 481 -9.47 -39.05 -16.05
CA PRO A 481 -8.41 -39.67 -15.26
C PRO A 481 -7.81 -38.68 -14.25
N LYS A 482 -7.57 -39.12 -13.02
CA LYS A 482 -7.02 -38.27 -11.96
C LYS A 482 -5.50 -38.18 -12.12
N ARG A 483 -4.96 -36.98 -11.93
CA ARG A 483 -3.51 -36.78 -11.98
C ARG A 483 -2.84 -37.49 -10.79
N PRO A 484 -1.66 -38.08 -10.99
CA PRO A 484 -0.89 -38.67 -9.90
C PRO A 484 -0.54 -37.60 -8.87
N LEU A 485 -0.51 -38.00 -7.61
CA LEU A 485 -0.13 -37.12 -6.50
C LEU A 485 1.39 -36.92 -6.46
N SER A 486 1.86 -35.93 -5.71
CA SER A 486 3.29 -35.74 -5.46
C SER A 486 3.82 -36.81 -4.50
N ALA A 487 5.13 -37.10 -4.52
CA ALA A 487 5.78 -38.08 -3.65
C ALA A 487 5.48 -37.80 -2.16
N PHE A 488 5.55 -36.54 -1.76
CA PHE A 488 5.16 -36.08 -0.43
C PHE A 488 3.71 -36.41 -0.07
N MET A 489 2.78 -36.28 -1.03
CA MET A 489 1.35 -36.52 -0.77
C MET A 489 1.04 -38.02 -0.64
N TYR A 490 1.73 -38.89 -1.39
CA TYR A 490 1.63 -40.33 -1.19
C TYR A 490 2.14 -40.73 0.20
N TRP A 491 3.31 -40.22 0.58
CA TRP A 491 3.87 -40.44 1.91
C TRP A 491 2.96 -39.88 3.02
N LEU A 492 2.39 -38.68 2.84
CA LEU A 492 1.46 -38.08 3.79
C LEU A 492 0.20 -38.92 3.96
N ILE A 493 -0.38 -39.46 2.88
CA ILE A 493 -1.59 -40.30 2.97
C ILE A 493 -1.29 -41.58 3.75
N GLU A 494 -0.15 -42.21 3.49
CA GLU A 494 0.27 -43.44 4.18
C GLU A 494 0.58 -43.16 5.66
N ASN A 495 1.23 -42.04 5.99
CA ASN A 495 1.71 -41.73 7.35
C ASN A 495 0.81 -40.78 8.14
N ARG A 496 -0.33 -40.35 7.58
CA ARG A 496 -1.26 -39.41 8.23
C ARG A 496 -1.75 -39.90 9.59
N HIS A 497 -1.96 -41.21 9.72
CA HIS A 497 -2.47 -41.82 10.95
C HIS A 497 -1.43 -41.77 12.07
N LEU A 498 -0.13 -41.80 11.75
CA LEU A 498 0.96 -41.68 12.71
C LEU A 498 1.18 -40.24 13.19
N LEU A 499 0.73 -39.26 12.40
CA LEU A 499 0.91 -37.83 12.65
C LEU A 499 -0.32 -37.14 13.26
N LYS A 500 -1.41 -37.89 13.49
CA LYS A 500 -2.68 -37.34 13.98
C LYS A 500 -2.81 -37.59 15.48
N GLU A 501 -2.78 -36.52 16.27
CA GLU A 501 -3.07 -36.56 17.70
C GLU A 501 -4.51 -36.07 17.98
N GLU A 502 -5.08 -36.42 19.14
CA GLU A 502 -6.45 -36.01 19.51
C GLU A 502 -6.54 -34.49 19.65
N GLY A 503 -7.35 -33.86 18.78
CA GLY A 503 -7.57 -32.40 18.77
C GLY A 503 -6.89 -31.65 17.63
N ASP A 504 -6.00 -32.28 16.85
CA ASP A 504 -5.30 -31.60 15.75
C ASP A 504 -6.22 -31.22 14.58
N GLU A 505 -6.18 -29.95 14.17
CA GLU A 505 -6.80 -29.52 12.92
C GLU A 505 -6.01 -30.00 11.70
N VAL A 506 -6.68 -30.05 10.53
CA VAL A 506 -6.06 -30.47 9.25
C VAL A 506 -4.80 -29.65 8.91
N LYS A 507 -4.72 -28.39 9.37
CA LYS A 507 -3.56 -27.52 9.16
C LYS A 507 -2.35 -27.96 9.99
N ASP A 508 -2.58 -28.43 11.20
CA ASP A 508 -1.50 -28.82 12.13
C ASP A 508 -0.85 -30.12 11.69
N ILE A 509 -1.65 -31.10 11.24
CA ILE A 509 -1.17 -32.34 10.63
C ILE A 509 -0.32 -32.04 9.38
N SER A 510 -0.73 -31.08 8.55
CA SER A 510 0.03 -30.69 7.35
C SER A 510 1.38 -30.05 7.70
N ARG A 511 1.48 -29.33 8.82
CA ARG A 511 2.74 -28.72 9.28
C ARG A 511 3.68 -29.80 9.82
N LYS A 512 3.20 -30.65 10.74
CA LYS A 512 3.96 -31.79 11.30
C LYS A 512 4.51 -32.71 10.18
N ALA A 513 3.68 -33.01 9.18
CA ALA A 513 4.10 -33.81 8.03
C ALA A 513 5.19 -33.15 7.18
N SER A 514 5.13 -31.82 7.00
CA SER A 514 6.12 -31.10 6.21
C SER A 514 7.50 -31.08 6.87
N GLU A 515 7.54 -31.05 8.20
CA GLU A 515 8.77 -31.13 9.00
C GLU A 515 9.36 -32.54 8.95
N ALA A 516 8.54 -33.57 9.17
CA ALA A 516 8.96 -34.97 9.08
C ALA A 516 9.46 -35.36 7.68
N TRP A 517 8.86 -34.85 6.60
CA TRP A 517 9.34 -35.09 5.23
C TRP A 517 10.73 -34.49 4.95
N LYS A 518 11.10 -33.37 5.59
CA LYS A 518 12.42 -32.77 5.40
C LYS A 518 13.53 -33.65 5.98
N VAL A 519 13.28 -34.23 7.16
CA VAL A 519 14.23 -35.06 7.92
C VAL A 519 14.33 -36.49 7.37
N LEU A 520 13.36 -36.93 6.56
CA LEU A 520 13.32 -38.30 6.04
C LEU A 520 14.55 -38.63 5.14
N PRO A 521 15.16 -39.82 5.27
CA PRO A 521 16.30 -40.23 4.44
C PRO A 521 15.98 -40.25 2.94
N ASP A 522 16.97 -39.93 2.11
CA ASP A 522 16.79 -39.81 0.65
C ASP A 522 16.38 -41.13 -0.02
N HIS A 523 16.82 -42.27 0.52
CA HIS A 523 16.43 -43.59 -0.01
C HIS A 523 14.92 -43.86 0.13
N ILE A 524 14.29 -43.38 1.20
CA ILE A 524 12.83 -43.51 1.39
C ILE A 524 12.10 -42.54 0.46
N LYS A 525 12.58 -41.30 0.34
CA LYS A 525 12.01 -40.32 -0.61
C LYS A 525 12.04 -40.84 -2.04
N GLU A 526 13.10 -41.55 -2.42
CA GLU A 526 13.25 -42.12 -3.76
C GLU A 526 12.25 -43.24 -4.06
N GLN A 527 11.87 -44.06 -3.07
CA GLN A 527 10.79 -45.05 -3.24
C GLN A 527 9.45 -44.39 -3.60
N TYR A 528 9.15 -43.24 -2.99
CA TYR A 528 7.95 -42.47 -3.33
C TYR A 528 8.06 -41.78 -4.68
N ASN A 529 9.25 -41.33 -5.10
CA ASN A 529 9.48 -40.81 -6.45
C ASN A 529 9.23 -41.88 -7.51
N GLN A 530 9.68 -43.12 -7.28
CA GLN A 530 9.44 -44.25 -8.18
C GLN A 530 7.94 -44.60 -8.26
N LYS A 531 7.22 -44.63 -7.13
CA LYS A 531 5.75 -44.80 -7.11
C LYS A 531 5.04 -43.72 -7.94
N VAL A 532 5.48 -42.46 -7.83
CA VAL A 532 4.93 -41.35 -8.61
C VAL A 532 5.20 -41.51 -10.10
N GLU A 533 6.38 -41.99 -10.49
CA GLU A 533 6.72 -42.18 -11.91
C GLU A 533 5.87 -43.27 -12.55
N GLN A 534 5.66 -44.39 -11.87
CA GLN A 534 4.76 -45.46 -12.32
C GLN A 534 3.31 -44.96 -12.48
N GLU A 535 2.82 -44.14 -11.55
CA GLU A 535 1.46 -43.57 -11.64
C GLU A 535 1.34 -42.49 -12.71
N LYS A 536 2.42 -41.76 -13.03
CA LYS A 536 2.44 -40.87 -14.20
C LYS A 536 2.29 -41.65 -15.49
N GLU A 537 3.02 -42.75 -15.64
CA GLU A 537 2.92 -43.61 -16.82
C GLU A 537 1.50 -44.17 -17.00
N ARG A 538 0.90 -44.69 -15.92
CA ARG A 538 -0.52 -45.11 -15.91
C ARG A 538 -1.45 -43.97 -16.32
N TYR A 539 -1.31 -42.80 -15.71
CA TYR A 539 -2.13 -41.62 -16.03
C TYR A 539 -1.99 -41.21 -17.50
N TYR A 540 -0.79 -41.25 -18.08
CA TYR A 540 -0.60 -40.88 -19.48
C TYR A 540 -1.25 -41.88 -20.44
N ALA A 541 -1.21 -43.18 -20.12
CA ALA A 541 -1.93 -44.20 -20.87
C ALA A 541 -3.46 -43.99 -20.79
N GLU A 542 -4.02 -43.87 -19.58
CA GLU A 542 -5.46 -43.64 -19.40
C GLU A 542 -5.95 -42.32 -20.02
N MET A 543 -5.12 -41.27 -19.97
CA MET A 543 -5.44 -39.97 -20.56
C MET A 543 -5.41 -40.02 -22.09
N LYS A 544 -4.62 -40.94 -22.68
CA LYS A 544 -4.63 -41.20 -24.12
C LYS A 544 -5.95 -41.87 -24.49
N ASP A 545 -6.34 -42.94 -23.79
CA ASP A 545 -7.61 -43.65 -24.01
C ASP A 545 -8.83 -42.75 -23.79
N TYR A 546 -8.78 -41.85 -22.79
CA TYR A 546 -9.85 -40.89 -22.52
C TYR A 546 -10.00 -39.82 -23.62
N LYS A 547 -8.90 -39.46 -24.31
CA LYS A 547 -8.96 -38.58 -25.48
C LYS A 547 -9.46 -39.34 -26.71
N ASP A 548 -8.95 -40.54 -26.93
CA ASP A 548 -9.24 -41.35 -28.12
C ASP A 548 -10.68 -41.89 -28.11
N SER A 549 -11.25 -42.15 -26.94
CA SER A 549 -12.66 -42.52 -26.75
C SER A 549 -13.67 -41.37 -27.00
N GLY A 550 -13.20 -40.17 -27.32
CA GLY A 550 -14.04 -39.00 -27.62
C GLY A 550 -14.83 -38.44 -26.42
N ARG A 551 -14.64 -39.01 -25.22
CA ARG A 551 -15.35 -38.61 -23.99
C ARG A 551 -15.04 -37.17 -23.59
N LYS A 552 -13.78 -36.76 -23.77
CA LYS A 552 -13.33 -35.38 -23.55
C LYS A 552 -14.09 -34.37 -24.43
N ALA A 553 -14.25 -34.67 -25.72
CA ALA A 553 -14.94 -33.79 -26.66
C ALA A 553 -16.44 -33.69 -26.33
N LYS A 554 -17.08 -34.81 -25.96
CA LYS A 554 -18.49 -34.82 -25.52
C LYS A 554 -18.71 -33.93 -24.29
N PHE A 555 -17.83 -34.01 -23.28
CA PHE A 555 -17.93 -33.19 -22.07
C PHE A 555 -17.70 -31.69 -22.34
N GLU A 556 -16.74 -31.35 -23.21
CA GLU A 556 -16.49 -29.96 -23.62
C GLU A 556 -17.69 -29.37 -24.38
N MET A 557 -18.36 -30.16 -25.24
CA MET A 557 -19.59 -29.77 -25.92
C MET A 557 -20.76 -29.58 -24.93
N THR A 558 -20.93 -30.47 -23.95
CA THR A 558 -21.98 -30.34 -22.92
C THR A 558 -21.78 -29.10 -22.05
N GLN A 559 -20.53 -28.75 -21.70
CA GLN A 559 -20.24 -27.52 -20.95
C GLN A 559 -20.49 -26.24 -21.75
N MET A 560 -20.31 -26.26 -23.07
CA MET A 560 -20.61 -25.13 -23.94
C MET A 560 -22.13 -24.93 -24.13
N ALA A 561 -22.91 -26.02 -24.11
CA ALA A 561 -24.36 -25.99 -24.30
C ALA A 561 -25.16 -25.55 -23.05
N THR A 562 -24.60 -25.68 -21.83
CA THR A 562 -25.29 -25.25 -20.60
C THR A 562 -25.15 -23.73 -20.36
N PRO A 563 -26.23 -22.93 -20.31
CA PRO A 563 -26.15 -21.51 -20.00
C PRO A 563 -25.63 -21.27 -18.57
N ARG A 564 -24.70 -20.32 -18.42
CA ARG A 564 -24.06 -19.96 -17.14
C ARG A 564 -25.05 -19.28 -16.19
N ILE A 565 -25.82 -20.07 -15.43
CA ILE A 565 -26.61 -19.56 -14.31
C ILE A 565 -25.66 -19.13 -13.18
N LYS A 566 -25.65 -17.83 -12.86
CA LYS A 566 -24.97 -17.30 -11.67
C LYS A 566 -25.68 -17.86 -10.43
N LYS A 567 -25.12 -18.87 -9.77
CA LYS A 567 -25.62 -19.31 -8.45
C LYS A 567 -25.54 -18.13 -7.47
N ALA A 568 -26.70 -17.65 -7.01
CA ALA A 568 -26.81 -16.67 -5.94
C ALA A 568 -26.22 -17.24 -4.64
N LYS A 569 -25.56 -16.39 -3.84
CA LYS A 569 -25.10 -16.77 -2.49
C LYS A 569 -26.33 -17.08 -1.62
N PRO A 570 -26.36 -18.18 -0.87
CA PRO A 570 -27.46 -18.44 0.05
C PRO A 570 -27.41 -17.40 1.17
N THR A 571 -28.52 -16.69 1.36
CA THR A 571 -28.78 -15.85 2.53
C THR A 571 -28.85 -16.75 3.75
N LYS A 572 -27.94 -16.55 4.70
CA LYS A 572 -28.08 -17.15 6.04
C LYS A 572 -29.28 -16.50 6.70
N LYS A 573 -30.43 -17.19 6.72
CA LYS A 573 -31.45 -16.96 7.74
C LYS A 573 -30.81 -17.39 9.07
N LYS A 574 -30.58 -16.44 9.97
CA LYS A 574 -30.42 -16.75 11.39
C LYS A 574 -31.83 -16.94 11.95
N ILE A 575 -32.10 -18.18 12.37
CA ILE A 575 -33.05 -18.49 13.44
C ILE A 575 -32.33 -18.17 14.74
#